data_AF-A0AAE9Z9Q5-F1
#
_entry.id   AF-A0AAE9Z9Q5-F1
#
_cell.length_a   1.000
_cell.length_b   1.000
_cell.length_c   1.000
_cell.angle_alpha   90.00
_cell.angle_beta   90.00
_cell.angle_gamma   90.00
#
_symmetry.space_group_name_H-M   'P 1'
#
loop_
_entity.id
_entity.type
_entity.pdbx_description
1 polymer ?
#
loop_
_entity_poly.entity_id
_entity_poly.type
_entity_poly.pdbx_seq_one_letter_code
_entity_poly.pdbx_strand_id
1 'polypeptide(L)'
;MNIEEHTITRVEDLLSAAAIRSRCRQIYRLSQSGHGNFKINLERLNAVADYVLAEIRNNYPDLNIPFHSRWSHFNAGGIDRMKNLNARLQALSPIDRARAKIDLVLVSVLLDAGAGEHWQYREKESGQVFNRSEGLAIASLVMFLSGAFSSNNSNPFQADAKALTEFSREKLIDGFQISDTNPLTGIDGRVDLLRALGKTLNDNPSLFSHQRPGNLLDALISAHGECLSAEHILTLVLTGFGSIWPGRINIGDTCLGDVWEYPLLQTHAPLSALVPFHKLSQWLTYSLIEPITEAGIKVTGVEALTGLAEYRNGGLLLDLGLIELKYKSQAQLEHSPDSELIIEWRALTIVLLDEIAGKIREKLHLSAAELPLAKVLEGGTWHAGRKAAKALRPDGSPPLKLNSDGTVF
;
A
#
# COMPACT_ATOMS: atom_id res chain seq x y z
N MET A 1 12.74 20.88 1.10
CA MET A 1 13.34 20.63 2.43
C MET A 1 14.56 19.74 2.23
N ASN A 2 15.78 20.26 2.46
CA ASN A 2 16.98 19.43 2.54
C ASN A 2 16.79 18.49 3.73
N ILE A 3 16.33 17.27 3.47
CA ILE A 3 16.40 16.21 4.47
C ILE A 3 17.85 15.78 4.42
N GLU A 4 18.59 16.06 5.50
CA GLU A 4 19.91 15.51 5.75
C GLU A 4 19.90 14.01 5.41
N GLU A 5 20.97 13.50 4.81
CA GLU A 5 21.02 12.07 4.47
C GLU A 5 20.79 11.24 5.73
N HIS A 6 19.68 10.53 5.78
CA HIS A 6 19.36 9.66 6.91
C HIS A 6 20.42 8.56 6.95
N THR A 7 21.23 8.55 8.00
CA THR A 7 22.32 7.60 8.17
C THR A 7 21.74 6.23 8.50
N ILE A 8 21.98 5.25 7.63
CA ILE A 8 21.58 3.85 7.81
C ILE A 8 22.84 3.10 8.25
N THR A 9 22.91 2.75 9.54
CA THR A 9 24.05 2.00 10.11
C THR A 9 23.65 0.63 10.62
N ARG A 10 22.36 0.44 10.95
CA ARG A 10 21.79 -0.81 11.42
C ARG A 10 20.65 -1.28 10.53
N VAL A 11 20.32 -2.55 10.66
CA VAL A 11 19.28 -3.21 9.86
C VAL A 11 17.91 -2.56 10.11
N GLU A 12 17.60 -2.20 11.35
CA GLU A 12 16.33 -1.60 11.76
C GLU A 12 16.12 -0.21 11.14
N ASP A 13 17.21 0.49 10.81
CA ASP A 13 17.12 1.82 10.19
C ASP A 13 16.45 1.73 8.79
N LEU A 14 16.56 0.57 8.11
CA LEU A 14 15.88 0.30 6.82
C LEU A 14 14.35 0.14 6.96
N LEU A 15 13.84 -0.03 8.18
CA LEU A 15 12.42 -0.19 8.47
C LEU A 15 11.76 1.15 8.81
N SER A 16 11.99 2.17 7.98
CA SER A 16 11.49 3.54 8.20
C SER A 16 11.17 4.29 6.91
N ALA A 17 10.22 5.23 6.99
CA ALA A 17 9.92 6.14 5.88
C ALA A 17 11.13 7.05 5.52
N ALA A 18 11.94 7.40 6.52
CA ALA A 18 13.15 8.18 6.35
C ALA A 18 14.20 7.45 5.50
N ALA A 19 14.42 6.16 5.73
CA ALA A 19 15.32 5.34 4.92
C ALA A 19 14.85 5.19 3.47
N ILE A 20 13.53 5.01 3.25
CA ILE A 20 12.93 4.98 1.90
C ILE A 20 13.28 6.27 1.16
N ARG A 21 12.97 7.44 1.75
CA ARG A 21 13.27 8.74 1.12
C ARG A 21 14.77 8.94 0.89
N SER A 22 15.60 8.56 1.86
CA SER A 22 17.06 8.72 1.76
C SER A 22 17.62 7.93 0.57
N ARG A 23 17.34 6.63 0.49
CA ARG A 23 17.82 5.76 -0.60
C ARG A 23 17.23 6.14 -1.95
N CYS A 24 15.94 6.43 -2.02
CA CYS A 24 15.30 6.84 -3.28
C CYS A 24 15.87 8.17 -3.81
N ARG A 25 16.23 9.12 -2.93
CA ARG A 25 16.90 10.36 -3.33
C ARG A 25 18.31 10.15 -3.83
N GLN A 26 19.06 9.20 -3.28
CA GLN A 26 20.38 8.85 -3.81
C GLN A 26 20.28 8.31 -5.23
N ILE A 27 19.31 7.41 -5.50
CA ILE A 27 19.03 6.93 -6.86
C ILE A 27 18.60 8.07 -7.78
N TYR A 28 17.69 8.94 -7.32
CA TYR A 28 17.26 10.11 -8.10
C TYR A 28 18.45 10.99 -8.52
N ARG A 29 19.41 11.28 -7.62
CA ARG A 29 20.62 12.04 -7.94
C ARG A 29 21.54 11.31 -8.93
N LEU A 30 21.64 9.97 -8.85
CA LEU A 30 22.36 9.16 -9.83
C LEU A 30 21.73 9.28 -11.22
N SER A 31 20.41 9.15 -11.32
CA SER A 31 19.67 9.31 -12.58
C SER A 31 19.79 10.73 -13.14
N GLN A 32 19.76 11.77 -12.29
CA GLN A 32 20.05 13.16 -12.70
C GLN A 32 21.47 13.32 -13.25
N SER A 33 22.43 12.59 -12.69
CA SER A 33 23.83 12.59 -13.13
C SER A 33 24.07 11.70 -14.36
N GLY A 34 23.02 11.20 -15.01
CA GLY A 34 23.11 10.40 -16.24
C GLY A 34 23.36 8.91 -16.04
N HIS A 35 23.36 8.40 -14.81
CA HIS A 35 23.46 6.96 -14.51
C HIS A 35 22.07 6.28 -14.54
N GLY A 36 22.03 4.95 -14.44
CA GLY A 36 20.78 4.18 -14.47
C GLY A 36 20.10 4.13 -15.84
N ASN A 37 18.82 3.79 -15.83
CA ASN A 37 17.98 3.42 -16.96
C ASN A 37 17.05 4.55 -17.41
N PHE A 38 16.84 5.57 -16.57
CA PHE A 38 15.91 6.66 -16.87
C PHE A 38 16.61 8.01 -17.03
N LYS A 39 16.03 8.85 -17.89
CA LYS A 39 16.26 10.29 -17.92
C LYS A 39 15.10 10.99 -17.20
N ILE A 40 15.40 12.00 -16.39
CA ILE A 40 14.40 12.82 -15.70
C ILE A 40 14.22 14.14 -16.47
N ASN A 41 12.98 14.51 -16.77
CA ASN A 41 12.61 15.70 -17.54
C ASN A 41 11.86 16.69 -16.61
N LEU A 42 12.56 17.41 -15.75
CA LEU A 42 11.95 18.28 -14.73
C LEU A 42 11.13 19.45 -15.31
N GLU A 43 11.38 19.82 -16.56
CA GLU A 43 10.56 20.78 -17.31
C GLU A 43 9.10 20.33 -17.45
N ARG A 44 8.83 19.02 -17.35
CA ARG A 44 7.48 18.44 -17.40
C ARG A 44 6.76 18.48 -16.05
N LEU A 45 7.47 18.75 -14.95
CA LEU A 45 6.93 18.64 -13.58
C LEU A 45 5.68 19.50 -13.38
N ASN A 46 5.70 20.76 -13.84
CA ASN A 46 4.55 21.65 -13.72
C ASN A 46 3.33 21.12 -14.50
N ALA A 47 3.55 20.64 -15.72
CA ALA A 47 2.46 20.10 -16.56
C ALA A 47 1.86 18.83 -15.96
N VAL A 48 2.69 17.96 -15.38
CA VAL A 48 2.21 16.77 -14.65
C VAL A 48 1.45 17.17 -13.39
N ALA A 49 1.94 18.13 -12.61
CA ALA A 49 1.24 18.63 -11.44
C ALA A 49 -0.11 19.25 -11.80
N ASP A 50 -0.21 19.99 -12.91
CA ASP A 50 -1.47 20.54 -13.41
C ASP A 50 -2.44 19.44 -13.86
N TYR A 51 -1.95 18.39 -14.51
CA TYR A 51 -2.76 17.23 -14.90
C TYR A 51 -3.34 16.51 -13.66
N VAL A 52 -2.52 16.29 -12.64
CA VAL A 52 -2.93 15.67 -11.37
C VAL A 52 -3.89 16.57 -10.60
N LEU A 53 -3.64 17.88 -10.55
CA LEU A 53 -4.52 18.84 -9.88
C LEU A 53 -5.90 18.93 -10.56
N ALA A 54 -5.95 18.86 -11.89
CA ALA A 54 -7.21 18.80 -12.62
C ALA A 54 -8.01 17.54 -12.23
N GLU A 55 -7.33 16.40 -12.08
CA GLU A 55 -7.96 15.17 -11.62
C GLU A 55 -8.47 15.27 -10.17
N ILE A 56 -7.67 15.87 -9.26
CA ILE A 56 -8.10 16.17 -7.89
C ILE A 56 -9.38 17.00 -7.88
N ARG A 57 -9.43 18.09 -8.65
CA ARG A 57 -10.60 18.98 -8.70
C ARG A 57 -11.84 18.32 -9.29
N ASN A 58 -11.66 17.38 -10.22
CA ASN A 58 -12.79 16.63 -10.79
C ASN A 58 -13.37 15.64 -9.78
N ASN A 59 -12.51 14.94 -9.02
CA ASN A 59 -12.93 13.91 -8.08
C ASN A 59 -13.38 14.50 -6.73
N TYR A 60 -12.76 15.60 -6.31
CA TYR A 60 -12.99 16.27 -5.02
C TYR A 60 -13.03 17.79 -5.21
N PRO A 61 -14.15 18.35 -5.75
CA PRO A 61 -14.27 19.78 -6.01
C PRO A 61 -14.13 20.67 -4.77
N ASP A 62 -14.45 20.14 -3.58
CA ASP A 62 -14.33 20.80 -2.28
C ASP A 62 -12.97 20.55 -1.58
N LEU A 63 -12.09 19.76 -2.21
CA LEU A 63 -10.79 19.33 -1.69
C LEU A 63 -10.87 18.51 -0.39
N ASN A 64 -12.04 17.97 -0.03
CA ASN A 64 -12.19 17.03 1.08
C ASN A 64 -11.80 15.62 0.64
N ILE A 65 -10.49 15.43 0.45
CA ILE A 65 -9.93 14.17 -0.04
C ILE A 65 -9.62 13.25 1.14
N PRO A 66 -10.12 11.99 1.17
CA PRO A 66 -9.73 11.02 2.16
C PRO A 66 -8.29 10.54 1.94
N PHE A 67 -7.74 9.76 2.87
CA PHE A 67 -6.44 9.13 2.65
C PHE A 67 -6.57 8.00 1.63
N HIS A 68 -5.53 7.83 0.80
CA HIS A 68 -5.43 6.69 -0.09
C HIS A 68 -5.30 5.40 0.72
N SER A 69 -6.43 4.73 0.91
CA SER A 69 -6.58 3.64 1.86
C SER A 69 -7.51 2.57 1.32
N ARG A 70 -7.60 1.46 2.06
CA ARG A 70 -8.52 0.37 1.73
C ARG A 70 -10.00 0.78 1.85
N TRP A 71 -10.32 1.76 2.70
CA TRP A 71 -11.70 2.15 3.02
C TRP A 71 -12.48 2.68 1.80
N SER A 72 -11.86 3.50 0.95
CA SER A 72 -12.48 3.98 -0.29
C SER A 72 -12.91 2.83 -1.21
N HIS A 73 -12.13 1.74 -1.25
CA HIS A 73 -12.43 0.58 -2.11
C HIS A 73 -13.66 -0.20 -1.63
N PHE A 74 -13.94 -0.25 -0.33
CA PHE A 74 -15.16 -0.88 0.18
C PHE A 74 -16.43 -0.16 -0.29
N ASN A 75 -16.34 1.14 -0.61
CA ASN A 75 -17.49 1.94 -1.06
C ASN A 75 -17.60 2.04 -2.59
N ALA A 76 -16.88 1.20 -3.34
CA ALA A 76 -16.97 1.15 -4.79
C ALA A 76 -18.41 0.92 -5.27
N GLY A 77 -18.78 1.57 -6.38
CA GLY A 77 -20.14 1.49 -6.94
C GLY A 77 -21.16 2.41 -6.25
N GLY A 78 -20.70 3.37 -5.45
CA GLY A 78 -21.57 4.36 -4.79
C GLY A 78 -22.41 3.80 -3.64
N ILE A 79 -21.99 2.65 -3.08
CA ILE A 79 -22.68 1.97 -1.99
C ILE A 79 -21.88 2.16 -0.70
N ASP A 80 -22.49 2.76 0.31
CA ASP A 80 -21.89 2.93 1.64
C ASP A 80 -21.96 1.61 2.43
N ARG A 81 -20.99 0.73 2.19
CA ARG A 81 -20.88 -0.55 2.91
C ARG A 81 -20.37 -0.35 4.34
N MET A 82 -19.68 0.76 4.59
CA MET A 82 -19.20 1.11 5.92
C MET A 82 -20.35 1.42 6.88
N LYS A 83 -21.45 1.99 6.41
CA LYS A 83 -22.68 2.10 7.20
C LYS A 83 -23.19 0.75 7.71
N ASN A 84 -23.15 -0.30 6.88
CA ASN A 84 -23.57 -1.65 7.31
C ASN A 84 -22.61 -2.22 8.36
N LEU A 85 -21.30 -2.11 8.12
CA LEU A 85 -20.27 -2.54 9.08
C LEU A 85 -20.44 -1.80 10.42
N ASN A 86 -20.56 -0.47 10.39
CA ASN A 86 -20.73 0.36 11.59
C ASN A 86 -21.99 -0.01 12.38
N ALA A 87 -23.10 -0.30 11.70
CA ALA A 87 -24.33 -0.76 12.36
C ALA A 87 -24.14 -2.11 13.08
N ARG A 88 -23.36 -3.05 12.51
CA ARG A 88 -23.04 -4.34 13.13
C ARG A 88 -22.10 -4.20 14.33
N LEU A 89 -21.23 -3.20 14.31
CA LEU A 89 -20.26 -2.94 15.38
C LEU A 89 -20.78 -1.95 16.44
N GLN A 90 -22.01 -1.44 16.32
CA GLN A 90 -22.51 -0.32 17.14
C GLN A 90 -22.54 -0.59 18.65
N ALA A 91 -22.68 -1.86 19.06
CA ALA A 91 -22.73 -2.26 20.46
C ALA A 91 -21.34 -2.35 21.12
N LEU A 92 -20.27 -2.29 20.32
CA LEU A 92 -18.90 -2.35 20.80
C LEU A 92 -18.40 -0.98 21.28
N SER A 93 -17.44 -0.99 22.20
CA SER A 93 -16.72 0.22 22.60
C SER A 93 -15.98 0.85 21.40
N PRO A 94 -15.66 2.16 21.41
CA PRO A 94 -14.85 2.78 20.34
C PRO A 94 -13.56 2.01 20.01
N ILE A 95 -12.83 1.55 21.03
CA ILE A 95 -11.60 0.76 20.87
C ILE A 95 -11.90 -0.60 20.23
N ASP A 96 -12.94 -1.31 20.67
CA ASP A 96 -13.29 -2.62 20.10
C ASP A 96 -13.78 -2.52 18.65
N ARG A 97 -14.48 -1.43 18.30
CA ARG A 97 -14.83 -1.12 16.91
C ARG A 97 -13.58 -0.91 16.06
N ALA A 98 -12.60 -0.16 16.58
CA ALA A 98 -11.33 0.05 15.89
C ALA A 98 -10.55 -1.26 15.71
N ARG A 99 -10.48 -2.12 16.74
CA ARG A 99 -9.86 -3.46 16.62
C ARG A 99 -10.51 -4.30 15.52
N ALA A 100 -11.84 -4.35 15.45
CA ALA A 100 -12.56 -5.08 14.40
C ALA A 100 -12.30 -4.49 12.99
N LYS A 101 -12.22 -3.17 12.88
CA LYS A 101 -11.89 -2.49 11.62
C LYS A 101 -10.44 -2.72 11.18
N ILE A 102 -9.50 -2.76 12.13
CA ILE A 102 -8.10 -3.10 11.88
C ILE A 102 -7.99 -4.55 11.39
N ASP A 103 -8.70 -5.50 12.01
CA ASP A 103 -8.76 -6.88 11.55
C ASP A 103 -9.21 -6.97 10.08
N LEU A 104 -10.32 -6.32 9.75
CA LEU A 104 -10.87 -6.27 8.39
C LEU A 104 -9.87 -5.69 7.39
N VAL A 105 -9.33 -4.51 7.67
CA VAL A 105 -8.43 -3.83 6.73
C VAL A 105 -7.17 -4.65 6.51
N LEU A 106 -6.62 -5.24 7.57
CA LEU A 106 -5.38 -5.98 7.45
C LEU A 106 -5.54 -7.22 6.57
N VAL A 107 -6.56 -8.06 6.82
CA VAL A 107 -6.81 -9.22 5.94
C VAL A 107 -7.16 -8.78 4.53
N SER A 108 -7.90 -7.69 4.37
CA SER A 108 -8.32 -7.17 3.08
C SER A 108 -7.14 -6.63 2.26
N VAL A 109 -6.18 -5.95 2.90
CA VAL A 109 -4.96 -5.43 2.26
C VAL A 109 -4.04 -6.57 1.82
N LEU A 110 -3.85 -7.60 2.65
CA LEU A 110 -3.05 -8.77 2.28
C LEU A 110 -3.67 -9.57 1.12
N LEU A 111 -4.99 -9.54 1.00
CA LEU A 111 -5.73 -10.14 -0.12
C LEU A 111 -5.75 -9.26 -1.38
N ASP A 112 -5.10 -8.08 -1.38
CA ASP A 112 -4.97 -7.22 -2.56
C ASP A 112 -3.60 -7.38 -3.26
N ALA A 113 -3.42 -8.52 -3.93
CA ALA A 113 -2.16 -8.86 -4.60
C ALA A 113 -2.40 -9.08 -6.10
N GLY A 114 -2.95 -8.09 -6.80
CA GLY A 114 -3.32 -8.20 -8.22
C GLY A 114 -4.45 -9.19 -8.53
N ALA A 115 -5.51 -8.73 -9.20
CA ALA A 115 -6.64 -9.59 -9.57
C ALA A 115 -6.44 -10.34 -10.91
N GLY A 116 -5.36 -10.04 -11.64
CA GLY A 116 -5.29 -10.31 -13.08
C GLY A 116 -6.31 -9.47 -13.85
N GLU A 117 -6.42 -9.74 -15.15
CA GLU A 117 -7.29 -8.98 -16.06
C GLU A 117 -8.71 -9.52 -16.15
N HIS A 118 -8.90 -10.81 -15.83
CA HIS A 118 -10.15 -11.53 -16.09
C HIS A 118 -11.04 -11.68 -14.86
N TRP A 119 -10.48 -11.72 -13.66
CA TRP A 119 -11.26 -11.94 -12.44
C TRP A 119 -12.26 -10.81 -12.18
N GLN A 120 -13.47 -11.20 -11.77
CA GLN A 120 -14.54 -10.29 -11.38
C GLN A 120 -15.26 -10.81 -10.13
N TYR A 121 -15.74 -9.88 -9.30
CA TYR A 121 -16.60 -10.16 -8.16
C TYR A 121 -18.00 -9.64 -8.43
N ARG A 122 -19.01 -10.51 -8.34
CA ARG A 122 -20.42 -10.13 -8.40
C ARG A 122 -21.00 -10.03 -7.01
N GLU A 123 -21.36 -8.84 -6.58
CA GLU A 123 -22.04 -8.65 -5.30
C GLU A 123 -23.50 -9.10 -5.40
N LYS A 124 -23.96 -9.92 -4.45
CA LYS A 124 -25.31 -10.50 -4.49
C LYS A 124 -26.40 -9.45 -4.22
N GLU A 125 -26.14 -8.54 -3.30
CA GLU A 125 -27.09 -7.55 -2.79
C GLU A 125 -27.43 -6.48 -3.84
N SER A 126 -26.41 -5.99 -4.55
CA SER A 126 -26.58 -4.94 -5.56
C SER A 126 -26.64 -5.47 -6.99
N GLY A 127 -26.18 -6.70 -7.25
CA GLY A 127 -25.99 -7.26 -8.58
C GLY A 127 -24.82 -6.64 -9.36
N GLN A 128 -24.14 -5.64 -8.81
CA GLN A 128 -23.01 -4.97 -9.45
C GLN A 128 -21.80 -5.91 -9.58
N VAL A 129 -20.99 -5.65 -10.61
CA VAL A 129 -19.77 -6.40 -10.89
C VAL A 129 -18.58 -5.49 -10.71
N PHE A 130 -17.62 -5.94 -9.92
CA PHE A 130 -16.39 -5.24 -9.61
C PHE A 130 -15.19 -6.07 -10.05
N ASN A 131 -14.06 -5.43 -10.31
CA ASN A 131 -12.81 -6.09 -10.67
C ASN A 131 -11.66 -5.40 -9.95
N ARG A 132 -10.44 -5.92 -10.09
CA ARG A 132 -9.22 -5.33 -9.52
C ARG A 132 -9.39 -5.09 -8.00
N SER A 133 -8.73 -4.06 -7.46
CA SER A 133 -8.69 -3.77 -6.03
C SER A 133 -10.08 -3.53 -5.43
N GLU A 134 -11.00 -2.90 -6.17
CA GLU A 134 -12.38 -2.67 -5.75
C GLU A 134 -13.14 -3.99 -5.54
N GLY A 135 -13.00 -4.95 -6.46
CA GLY A 135 -13.62 -6.27 -6.32
C GLY A 135 -13.01 -7.09 -5.16
N LEU A 136 -11.68 -7.07 -5.02
CA LEU A 136 -10.98 -7.76 -3.92
C LEU A 136 -11.37 -7.19 -2.55
N ALA A 137 -11.59 -5.87 -2.46
CA ALA A 137 -12.08 -5.21 -1.25
C ALA A 137 -13.48 -5.71 -0.88
N ILE A 138 -14.42 -5.75 -1.83
CA ILE A 138 -15.79 -6.18 -1.55
C ILE A 138 -15.82 -7.68 -1.18
N ALA A 139 -15.09 -8.53 -1.90
CA ALA A 139 -14.99 -9.96 -1.59
C ALA A 139 -14.50 -10.20 -0.15
N SER A 140 -13.40 -9.55 0.23
CA SER A 140 -12.84 -9.67 1.58
C SER A 140 -13.73 -9.09 2.67
N LEU A 141 -14.46 -7.99 2.40
CA LEU A 141 -15.46 -7.46 3.33
C LEU A 141 -16.60 -8.46 3.56
N VAL A 142 -17.14 -9.05 2.49
CA VAL A 142 -18.22 -10.05 2.60
C VAL A 142 -17.75 -11.27 3.39
N MET A 143 -16.55 -11.77 3.11
CA MET A 143 -15.94 -12.86 3.88
C MET A 143 -15.73 -12.51 5.36
N PHE A 144 -15.31 -11.29 5.66
CA PHE A 144 -15.17 -10.82 7.03
C PHE A 144 -16.51 -10.78 7.75
N LEU A 145 -17.55 -10.20 7.12
CA LEU A 145 -18.89 -10.13 7.67
C LEU A 145 -19.55 -11.51 7.85
N SER A 146 -19.13 -12.51 7.08
CA SER A 146 -19.59 -13.90 7.24
C SER A 146 -18.80 -14.69 8.31
N GLY A 147 -17.79 -14.08 8.93
CA GLY A 147 -16.94 -14.75 9.93
C GLY A 147 -15.88 -15.67 9.35
N ALA A 148 -15.53 -15.56 8.06
CA ALA A 148 -14.57 -16.47 7.42
C ALA A 148 -13.16 -16.44 8.05
N PHE A 149 -12.82 -15.34 8.73
CA PHE A 149 -11.55 -15.11 9.41
C PHE A 149 -11.62 -15.23 10.95
N SER A 150 -12.79 -15.58 11.51
CA SER A 150 -13.00 -15.71 12.95
C SER A 150 -13.12 -17.19 13.34
N SER A 151 -12.44 -17.60 14.42
CA SER A 151 -12.63 -18.91 15.05
C SER A 151 -13.73 -18.90 16.12
N ASN A 152 -14.29 -17.71 16.44
CA ASN A 152 -15.36 -17.55 17.40
C ASN A 152 -16.71 -17.30 16.71
N ASN A 153 -17.57 -18.32 16.66
CA ASN A 153 -18.91 -18.23 16.08
C ASN A 153 -19.83 -17.19 16.75
N SER A 154 -19.54 -16.81 18.01
CA SER A 154 -20.30 -15.78 18.72
C SER A 154 -19.81 -14.36 18.42
N ASN A 155 -18.64 -14.22 17.79
CA ASN A 155 -18.09 -12.95 17.34
C ASN A 155 -17.53 -13.08 15.91
N PRO A 156 -18.38 -12.98 14.87
CA PRO A 156 -17.94 -13.13 13.49
C PRO A 156 -17.14 -11.92 12.97
N PHE A 157 -17.22 -10.75 13.62
CA PHE A 157 -16.62 -9.51 13.14
C PHE A 157 -15.18 -9.32 13.65
N GLN A 158 -14.35 -10.36 13.47
CA GLN A 158 -12.94 -10.35 13.80
C GLN A 158 -12.12 -11.22 12.85
N ALA A 159 -10.80 -11.01 12.87
CA ALA A 159 -9.83 -11.96 12.37
C ALA A 159 -8.94 -12.42 13.54
N ASP A 160 -8.69 -13.71 13.69
CA ASP A 160 -7.82 -14.24 14.75
C ASP A 160 -6.84 -15.29 14.25
N ALA A 161 -5.76 -15.47 15.01
CA ALA A 161 -4.64 -16.32 14.64
C ALA A 161 -5.05 -17.75 14.31
N LYS A 162 -6.01 -18.31 15.04
CA LYS A 162 -6.48 -19.69 14.82
C LYS A 162 -7.13 -19.81 13.45
N ALA A 163 -8.15 -19.00 13.16
CA ALA A 163 -8.86 -19.07 11.89
C ALA A 163 -7.97 -18.70 10.69
N LEU A 164 -7.00 -17.80 10.88
CA LEU A 164 -6.02 -17.43 9.86
C LEU A 164 -5.00 -18.55 9.59
N THR A 165 -4.49 -19.21 10.63
CA THR A 165 -3.57 -20.36 10.50
C THR A 165 -4.27 -21.54 9.81
N GLU A 166 -5.56 -21.74 10.07
CA GLU A 166 -6.40 -22.77 9.46
C GLU A 166 -7.06 -22.30 8.15
N PHE A 167 -6.72 -21.11 7.64
CA PHE A 167 -7.33 -20.60 6.42
C PHE A 167 -7.02 -21.51 5.23
N SER A 168 -8.01 -21.76 4.37
CA SER A 168 -7.93 -22.77 3.32
C SER A 168 -8.12 -22.18 1.94
N ARG A 169 -7.62 -22.89 0.93
CA ARG A 169 -7.80 -22.53 -0.48
C ARG A 169 -9.27 -22.50 -0.87
N GLU A 170 -10.05 -23.44 -0.35
CA GLU A 170 -11.49 -23.56 -0.59
C GLU A 170 -12.25 -22.35 -0.06
N LYS A 171 -11.94 -21.89 1.17
CA LYS A 171 -12.51 -20.66 1.72
C LYS A 171 -12.26 -19.45 0.81
N LEU A 172 -11.04 -19.34 0.27
CA LEU A 172 -10.69 -18.26 -0.64
C LEU A 172 -11.42 -18.38 -1.98
N ILE A 173 -11.46 -19.59 -2.57
CA ILE A 173 -12.17 -19.88 -3.82
C ILE A 173 -13.64 -19.49 -3.71
N ASP A 174 -14.31 -19.93 -2.66
CA ASP A 174 -15.73 -19.65 -2.44
C ASP A 174 -15.97 -18.15 -2.22
N GLY A 175 -15.18 -17.54 -1.34
CA GLY A 175 -15.33 -16.14 -0.96
C GLY A 175 -15.02 -15.16 -2.11
N PHE A 176 -14.07 -15.51 -2.99
CA PHE A 176 -13.69 -14.70 -4.15
C PHE A 176 -14.35 -15.16 -5.45
N GLN A 177 -15.29 -16.10 -5.39
CA GLN A 177 -16.03 -16.60 -6.57
C GLN A 177 -15.10 -17.15 -7.67
N ILE A 178 -13.99 -17.77 -7.27
CA ILE A 178 -12.96 -18.24 -8.20
C ILE A 178 -13.46 -19.51 -8.91
N SER A 179 -13.28 -19.57 -10.22
CA SER A 179 -13.57 -20.77 -11.03
C SER A 179 -12.72 -20.76 -12.28
N ASP A 180 -12.77 -21.84 -13.07
CA ASP A 180 -12.10 -21.90 -14.39
C ASP A 180 -12.56 -20.77 -15.33
N THR A 181 -13.80 -20.31 -15.18
CA THR A 181 -14.38 -19.20 -15.96
C THR A 181 -14.21 -17.83 -15.31
N ASN A 182 -13.71 -17.78 -14.08
CA ASN A 182 -13.44 -16.55 -13.32
C ASN A 182 -12.11 -16.68 -12.55
N PRO A 183 -10.97 -16.79 -13.25
CA PRO A 183 -9.69 -17.15 -12.63
C PRO A 183 -9.08 -15.96 -11.90
N LEU A 184 -8.61 -16.18 -10.67
CA LEU A 184 -7.82 -15.23 -9.90
C LEU A 184 -6.36 -15.69 -9.84
N THR A 185 -5.42 -14.79 -10.11
CA THR A 185 -3.97 -15.07 -9.98
C THR A 185 -3.54 -15.08 -8.50
N GLY A 186 -2.53 -15.89 -8.17
CA GLY A 186 -1.86 -15.84 -6.86
C GLY A 186 -2.65 -16.43 -5.69
N ILE A 187 -3.52 -17.42 -5.94
CA ILE A 187 -4.38 -18.05 -4.92
C ILE A 187 -3.55 -18.62 -3.76
N ASP A 188 -2.53 -19.44 -4.06
CA ASP A 188 -1.73 -20.10 -3.03
C ASP A 188 -0.93 -19.07 -2.21
N GLY A 189 -0.34 -18.06 -2.87
CA GLY A 189 0.35 -16.96 -2.19
C GLY A 189 -0.56 -16.18 -1.22
N ARG A 190 -1.85 -15.99 -1.54
CA ARG A 190 -2.83 -15.38 -0.62
C ARG A 190 -3.10 -16.21 0.61
N VAL A 191 -3.30 -17.51 0.42
CA VAL A 191 -3.56 -18.45 1.50
C VAL A 191 -2.35 -18.52 2.43
N ASP A 192 -1.15 -18.65 1.85
CA ASP A 192 0.10 -18.71 2.61
C ASP A 192 0.37 -17.42 3.37
N LEU A 193 0.06 -16.25 2.80
CA LEU A 193 0.20 -14.96 3.47
C LEU A 193 -0.74 -14.83 4.67
N LEU A 194 -2.00 -15.28 4.56
CA LEU A 194 -2.93 -15.28 5.69
C LEU A 194 -2.52 -16.29 6.78
N ARG A 195 -1.99 -17.46 6.39
CA ARG A 195 -1.46 -18.44 7.35
C ARG A 195 -0.22 -17.91 8.06
N ALA A 196 0.67 -17.25 7.34
CA ALA A 196 1.85 -16.61 7.90
C ALA A 196 1.45 -15.50 8.89
N LEU A 197 0.43 -14.69 8.57
CA LEU A 197 -0.16 -13.76 9.52
C LEU A 197 -0.66 -14.48 10.77
N GLY A 198 -1.43 -15.56 10.63
CA GLY A 198 -1.92 -16.35 11.77
C GLY A 198 -0.80 -16.85 12.67
N LYS A 199 0.28 -17.38 12.08
CA LYS A 199 1.50 -17.77 12.80
C LYS A 199 2.17 -16.60 13.51
N THR A 200 2.34 -15.46 12.83
CA THR A 200 2.96 -14.26 13.41
C THR A 200 2.19 -13.73 14.62
N LEU A 201 0.85 -13.76 14.57
CA LEU A 201 0.01 -13.37 15.71
C LEU A 201 0.20 -14.29 16.92
N ASN A 202 0.36 -15.61 16.70
CA ASN A 202 0.62 -16.58 17.76
C ASN A 202 2.02 -16.43 18.36
N ASP A 203 3.03 -16.20 17.52
CA ASP A 203 4.43 -16.16 17.93
C ASP A 203 4.81 -14.84 18.65
N ASN A 204 3.95 -13.81 18.57
CA ASN A 204 4.21 -12.48 19.14
C ASN A 204 3.10 -12.03 20.12
N PRO A 205 2.85 -12.78 21.21
CA PRO A 205 1.76 -12.49 22.15
C PRO A 205 1.93 -11.17 22.91
N SER A 206 3.15 -10.63 22.98
CA SER A 206 3.42 -9.31 23.57
C SER A 206 2.84 -8.17 22.70
N LEU A 207 2.82 -8.34 21.38
CA LEU A 207 2.23 -7.39 20.44
C LEU A 207 0.75 -7.69 20.18
N PHE A 208 0.36 -8.97 20.22
CA PHE A 208 -0.98 -9.43 19.90
C PHE A 208 -1.59 -10.21 21.06
N SER A 209 -1.94 -9.51 22.15
CA SER A 209 -2.41 -10.10 23.42
C SER A 209 -3.61 -11.05 23.28
N HIS A 210 -4.52 -10.77 22.34
CA HIS A 210 -5.66 -11.64 22.01
C HIS A 210 -5.49 -12.37 20.68
N GLN A 211 -4.27 -12.43 20.14
CA GLN A 211 -3.91 -13.12 18.90
C GLN A 211 -4.75 -12.61 17.70
N ARG A 212 -5.05 -11.31 17.67
CA ARG A 212 -5.78 -10.64 16.59
C ARG A 212 -4.94 -9.50 16.02
N PRO A 213 -5.05 -9.21 14.70
CA PRO A 213 -4.39 -8.04 14.12
C PRO A 213 -4.76 -6.73 14.83
N GLY A 214 -6.01 -6.59 15.27
CA GLY A 214 -6.54 -5.44 15.98
C GLY A 214 -5.82 -5.11 17.29
N ASN A 215 -5.16 -6.08 17.93
CA ASN A 215 -4.37 -5.83 19.14
C ASN A 215 -3.11 -5.00 18.88
N LEU A 216 -2.74 -4.77 17.63
CA LEU A 216 -1.76 -3.77 17.25
C LEU A 216 -2.10 -2.39 17.83
N LEU A 217 -3.39 -2.05 17.94
CA LEU A 217 -3.85 -0.82 18.59
C LEU A 217 -3.45 -0.75 20.07
N ASP A 218 -3.54 -1.88 20.77
CA ASP A 218 -3.23 -1.96 22.20
C ASP A 218 -1.74 -1.76 22.44
N ALA A 219 -0.91 -2.38 21.59
CA ALA A 219 0.54 -2.20 21.61
C ALA A 219 0.92 -0.73 21.33
N LEU A 220 0.28 -0.07 20.36
CA LEU A 220 0.51 1.36 20.07
C LEU A 220 0.17 2.25 21.26
N ILE A 221 -1.03 2.07 21.84
CA ILE A 221 -1.48 2.87 22.98
C ILE A 221 -0.59 2.63 24.20
N SER A 222 -0.21 1.38 24.45
CA SER A 222 0.70 1.04 25.56
C SER A 222 2.06 1.70 25.42
N ALA A 223 2.63 1.73 24.21
CA ALA A 223 3.95 2.28 23.95
C ALA A 223 3.98 3.81 23.85
N HIS A 224 2.92 4.44 23.33
CA HIS A 224 2.93 5.85 22.93
C HIS A 224 1.77 6.69 23.46
N GLY A 225 0.80 6.09 24.16
CA GLY A 225 -0.43 6.75 24.61
C GLY A 225 -1.44 7.00 23.48
N GLU A 226 -2.43 7.85 23.73
CA GLU A 226 -3.53 8.15 22.79
C GLU A 226 -3.20 9.29 21.79
N CYS A 227 -1.92 9.62 21.64
CA CYS A 227 -1.41 10.55 20.63
C CYS A 227 -0.29 9.87 19.83
N LEU A 228 -0.66 9.27 18.70
CA LEU A 228 0.22 8.50 17.85
C LEU A 228 0.75 9.36 16.70
N SER A 229 1.99 9.12 16.27
CA SER A 229 2.44 9.57 14.96
C SER A 229 2.17 8.47 13.92
N ALA A 230 2.02 8.86 12.66
CA ALA A 230 1.93 7.91 11.56
C ALA A 230 3.20 7.02 11.45
N GLU A 231 4.35 7.54 11.88
CA GLU A 231 5.61 6.78 11.95
C GLU A 231 5.59 5.71 13.05
N HIS A 232 4.95 5.94 14.20
CA HIS A 232 4.75 4.89 15.21
C HIS A 232 3.95 3.72 14.61
N ILE A 233 2.88 4.03 13.89
CA ILE A 233 2.04 3.02 13.23
C ILE A 233 2.86 2.25 12.18
N LEU A 234 3.58 2.96 11.29
CA LEU A 234 4.42 2.32 10.27
C LEU A 234 5.49 1.43 10.89
N THR A 235 6.20 1.93 11.91
CA THR A 235 7.28 1.18 12.57
C THR A 235 6.75 -0.12 13.15
N LEU A 236 5.59 -0.09 13.82
CA LEU A 236 5.00 -1.29 14.37
C LEU A 236 4.46 -2.23 13.29
N VAL A 237 3.92 -1.72 12.19
CA VAL A 237 3.54 -2.54 11.02
C VAL A 237 4.77 -3.26 10.43
N LEU A 238 5.88 -2.55 10.26
CA LEU A 238 7.11 -3.11 9.66
C LEU A 238 7.76 -4.17 10.56
N THR A 239 7.87 -3.88 11.86
CA THR A 239 8.50 -4.78 12.82
C THR A 239 7.58 -5.93 13.23
N GLY A 240 6.29 -5.67 13.41
CA GLY A 240 5.30 -6.64 13.86
C GLY A 240 4.83 -7.62 12.78
N PHE A 241 4.92 -7.25 11.49
CA PHE A 241 4.51 -8.11 10.38
C PHE A 241 5.64 -8.44 9.40
N GLY A 242 6.90 -8.11 9.67
CA GLY A 242 8.01 -8.39 8.75
C GLY A 242 8.11 -9.86 8.33
N SER A 243 7.81 -10.79 9.25
CA SER A 243 7.90 -12.24 9.03
C SER A 243 6.83 -12.83 8.09
N ILE A 244 5.80 -12.07 7.71
CA ILE A 244 4.74 -12.60 6.82
C ILE A 244 5.15 -12.63 5.34
N TRP A 245 6.21 -11.90 4.97
CA TRP A 245 6.60 -11.72 3.57
C TRP A 245 7.53 -12.84 3.08
N PRO A 246 7.12 -13.67 2.09
CA PRO A 246 7.94 -14.77 1.61
C PRO A 246 9.10 -14.28 0.73
N GLY A 247 10.23 -15.00 0.77
CA GLY A 247 11.34 -14.83 -0.18
C GLY A 247 12.06 -13.47 -0.12
N ARG A 248 12.01 -12.78 1.01
CA ARG A 248 12.65 -11.46 1.18
C ARG A 248 14.04 -11.57 1.78
N ILE A 249 14.83 -10.50 1.60
CA ILE A 249 16.17 -10.39 2.18
C ILE A 249 16.06 -10.51 3.70
N ASN A 250 16.86 -11.39 4.28
CA ASN A 250 17.00 -11.54 5.73
C ASN A 250 18.43 -11.16 6.13
N ILE A 251 18.56 -10.35 7.19
CA ILE A 251 19.85 -10.09 7.84
C ILE A 251 19.72 -10.52 9.29
N GLY A 252 20.43 -11.59 9.66
CA GLY A 252 20.16 -12.30 10.91
C GLY A 252 18.72 -12.82 10.93
N ASP A 253 18.00 -12.56 12.01
CA ASP A 253 16.59 -12.95 12.18
C ASP A 253 15.59 -11.90 11.67
N THR A 254 16.07 -10.80 11.06
CA THR A 254 15.21 -9.72 10.59
C THR A 254 14.90 -9.87 9.11
N CYS A 255 13.63 -10.15 8.81
CA CYS A 255 13.09 -10.06 7.46
C CYS A 255 12.89 -8.59 7.07
N LEU A 256 13.49 -8.18 5.96
CA LEU A 256 13.47 -6.80 5.49
C LEU A 256 12.27 -6.45 4.62
N GLY A 257 11.36 -7.39 4.36
CA GLY A 257 10.16 -7.12 3.58
C GLY A 257 10.49 -6.60 2.17
N ASP A 258 9.91 -5.47 1.81
CA ASP A 258 10.06 -4.84 0.48
C ASP A 258 11.34 -3.98 0.42
N VAL A 259 12.49 -4.65 0.53
CA VAL A 259 13.84 -4.12 0.41
C VAL A 259 14.59 -4.87 -0.68
N TRP A 260 15.31 -4.14 -1.54
CA TRP A 260 15.99 -4.68 -2.71
C TRP A 260 17.42 -4.16 -2.83
N GLU A 261 18.28 -4.90 -3.50
CA GLU A 261 19.65 -4.49 -3.80
C GLU A 261 19.70 -3.67 -5.08
N TYR A 262 20.31 -2.48 -5.02
CA TYR A 262 20.57 -1.64 -6.18
C TYR A 262 22.09 -1.40 -6.32
N PRO A 263 22.77 -2.10 -7.23
CA PRO A 263 24.24 -2.14 -7.28
C PRO A 263 24.92 -0.77 -7.41
N LEU A 264 24.28 0.21 -8.07
CA LEU A 264 24.85 1.55 -8.23
C LEU A 264 24.94 2.35 -6.93
N LEU A 265 24.29 1.92 -5.85
CA LEU A 265 24.45 2.50 -4.51
C LEU A 265 25.51 1.78 -3.65
N GLN A 266 26.10 0.69 -4.15
CA GLN A 266 27.07 -0.09 -3.38
C GLN A 266 28.30 0.76 -3.04
N THR A 267 28.66 0.76 -1.76
CA THR A 267 29.89 1.34 -1.20
C THR A 267 30.56 0.31 -0.29
N HIS A 268 31.60 0.71 0.45
CA HIS A 268 32.19 -0.14 1.50
C HIS A 268 31.25 -0.36 2.71
N ALA A 269 30.18 0.43 2.86
CA ALA A 269 29.21 0.24 3.94
C ALA A 269 28.27 -0.94 3.63
N PRO A 270 28.07 -1.92 4.54
CA PRO A 270 27.34 -3.17 4.26
C PRO A 270 25.89 -3.00 3.78
N LEU A 271 25.19 -1.96 4.23
CA LEU A 271 23.76 -1.73 3.93
C LEU A 271 23.55 -0.68 2.83
N SER A 272 24.60 -0.31 2.10
CA SER A 272 24.56 0.84 1.17
C SER A 272 23.73 0.56 -0.08
N ALA A 273 23.78 -0.66 -0.63
CA ALA A 273 23.01 -1.05 -1.79
C ALA A 273 21.53 -1.38 -1.48
N LEU A 274 21.14 -1.48 -0.21
CA LEU A 274 19.78 -1.86 0.17
C LEU A 274 18.83 -0.66 0.10
N VAL A 275 17.73 -0.83 -0.64
CA VAL A 275 16.72 0.17 -0.93
C VAL A 275 15.35 -0.30 -0.43
N PRO A 276 14.84 0.28 0.68
CA PRO A 276 13.48 0.00 1.15
C PRO A 276 12.43 0.75 0.34
N PHE A 277 11.29 0.10 0.12
CA PHE A 277 10.07 0.73 -0.41
C PHE A 277 8.86 0.51 0.50
N HIS A 278 8.74 -0.66 1.12
CA HIS A 278 7.68 -0.99 2.07
C HIS A 278 6.27 -0.59 1.61
N LYS A 279 5.98 -0.72 0.31
CA LYS A 279 4.81 -0.11 -0.33
C LYS A 279 3.50 -0.59 0.29
N LEU A 280 3.35 -1.89 0.49
CA LEU A 280 2.13 -2.46 1.06
C LEU A 280 1.98 -2.11 2.55
N SER A 281 3.08 -2.06 3.30
CA SER A 281 3.11 -1.62 4.70
C SER A 281 2.77 -0.14 4.87
N GLN A 282 3.22 0.73 3.96
CA GLN A 282 2.81 2.15 3.89
C GLN A 282 1.30 2.27 3.64
N TRP A 283 0.77 1.51 2.68
CA TRP A 283 -0.66 1.55 2.35
C TRP A 283 -1.54 0.98 3.46
N LEU A 284 -1.09 -0.10 4.11
CA LEU A 284 -1.72 -0.61 5.33
C LEU A 284 -1.73 0.46 6.41
N THR A 285 -0.59 1.13 6.65
CA THR A 285 -0.49 2.22 7.62
C THR A 285 -1.52 3.31 7.36
N TYR A 286 -1.66 3.80 6.12
CA TYR A 286 -2.72 4.76 5.77
C TYR A 286 -4.12 4.24 6.07
N SER A 287 -4.36 2.94 5.86
CA SER A 287 -5.64 2.29 6.12
C SER A 287 -5.91 2.05 7.61
N LEU A 288 -4.89 2.06 8.46
CA LEU A 288 -5.06 1.97 9.91
C LEU A 288 -5.39 3.33 10.57
N ILE A 289 -5.07 4.45 9.92
CA ILE A 289 -5.26 5.78 10.53
C ILE A 289 -6.74 6.08 10.79
N GLU A 290 -7.62 5.75 9.84
CA GLU A 290 -9.06 6.01 9.95
C GLU A 290 -9.70 5.32 11.17
N PRO A 291 -9.61 3.98 11.34
CA PRO A 291 -10.21 3.32 12.50
C PRO A 291 -9.58 3.75 13.83
N ILE A 292 -8.30 4.09 13.85
CA ILE A 292 -7.63 4.63 15.05
C ILE A 292 -8.21 6.00 15.40
N THR A 293 -8.37 6.88 14.42
CA THR A 293 -8.91 8.23 14.63
C THR A 293 -10.38 8.20 15.05
N GLU A 294 -11.19 7.33 14.46
CA GLU A 294 -12.59 7.10 14.85
C GLU A 294 -12.73 6.58 16.29
N ALA A 295 -11.69 5.92 16.82
CA ALA A 295 -11.65 5.48 18.22
C ALA A 295 -11.42 6.62 19.22
N GLY A 296 -11.16 7.84 18.73
CA GLY A 296 -10.82 9.02 19.54
C GLY A 296 -9.32 9.23 19.74
N ILE A 297 -8.46 8.41 19.11
CA ILE A 297 -7.00 8.51 19.24
C ILE A 297 -6.47 9.48 18.20
N LYS A 298 -5.67 10.45 18.64
CA LYS A 298 -5.10 11.45 17.72
C LYS A 298 -3.95 10.84 16.93
N VAL A 299 -3.98 10.99 15.61
CA VAL A 299 -2.86 10.63 14.72
C VAL A 299 -2.28 11.88 14.05
N THR A 300 -0.96 12.06 14.11
CA THR A 300 -0.24 13.20 13.51
C THR A 300 0.88 12.75 12.58
N GLY A 301 1.48 13.70 11.83
CA GLY A 301 2.69 13.43 11.05
C GLY A 301 2.50 12.54 9.83
N VAL A 302 1.30 12.52 9.23
CA VAL A 302 1.00 11.68 8.04
C VAL A 302 1.87 12.07 6.85
N GLU A 303 2.30 13.34 6.77
CA GLU A 303 3.23 13.87 5.78
C GLU A 303 4.65 13.27 5.86
N ALA A 304 5.01 12.65 7.00
CA ALA A 304 6.27 11.92 7.16
C ALA A 304 6.29 10.59 6.40
N LEU A 305 5.12 10.03 6.07
CA LEU A 305 5.00 8.83 5.23
C LEU A 305 5.28 9.14 3.75
N THR A 306 5.51 8.11 2.92
CA THR A 306 5.93 8.26 1.53
C THR A 306 4.82 8.02 0.53
N GLY A 307 5.06 8.36 -0.75
CA GLY A 307 4.22 7.91 -1.84
C GLY A 307 4.24 6.39 -1.97
N LEU A 308 3.35 5.84 -2.79
CA LEU A 308 3.34 4.41 -3.09
C LEU A 308 3.99 4.18 -4.46
N ALA A 309 5.10 3.46 -4.48
CA ALA A 309 5.82 3.07 -5.69
C ALA A 309 5.15 1.91 -6.43
N GLU A 310 3.86 2.08 -6.75
CA GLU A 310 3.07 1.15 -7.55
C GLU A 310 2.99 1.60 -9.03
N TYR A 311 2.57 0.69 -9.90
CA TYR A 311 2.70 0.85 -11.34
C TYR A 311 1.84 1.97 -11.95
N ARG A 312 0.75 2.41 -11.30
CA ARG A 312 -0.08 3.52 -11.80
C ARG A 312 0.59 4.86 -11.55
N ASN A 313 1.13 5.07 -10.36
CA ASN A 313 1.92 6.24 -9.98
C ASN A 313 3.21 6.29 -10.79
N GLY A 314 3.95 5.18 -10.89
CA GLY A 314 5.15 5.12 -11.73
C GLY A 314 4.81 5.27 -13.21
N GLY A 315 3.67 4.73 -13.64
CA GLY A 315 3.20 4.77 -15.02
C GLY A 315 2.84 6.19 -15.45
N LEU A 316 2.20 6.96 -14.56
CA LEU A 316 1.92 8.40 -14.75
C LEU A 316 3.18 9.17 -15.15
N LEU A 317 4.32 8.90 -14.49
CA LEU A 317 5.58 9.60 -14.74
C LEU A 317 6.14 9.29 -16.13
N LEU A 318 6.04 8.04 -16.58
CA LEU A 318 6.46 7.61 -17.91
C LEU A 318 5.51 8.12 -19.00
N ASP A 319 4.21 7.93 -18.81
CA ASP A 319 3.18 8.26 -19.80
C ASP A 319 3.07 9.76 -20.07
N LEU A 320 3.34 10.60 -19.06
CA LEU A 320 3.40 12.05 -19.22
C LEU A 320 4.81 12.57 -19.53
N GLY A 321 5.81 11.69 -19.61
CA GLY A 321 7.19 12.00 -19.99
C GLY A 321 7.99 12.76 -18.94
N LEU A 322 7.60 12.71 -17.66
CA LEU A 322 8.40 13.27 -16.55
C LEU A 322 9.66 12.42 -16.29
N ILE A 323 9.59 11.13 -16.59
CA ILE A 323 10.76 10.27 -16.78
C ILE A 323 10.66 9.56 -18.13
N GLU A 324 11.80 9.19 -18.70
CA GLU A 324 11.88 8.47 -19.97
C GLU A 324 12.91 7.36 -19.89
N LEU A 325 12.61 6.21 -20.51
CA LEU A 325 13.59 5.13 -20.70
C LEU A 325 14.70 5.60 -21.64
N LYS A 326 15.96 5.44 -21.22
CA LYS A 326 17.12 5.64 -22.10
C LYS A 326 17.10 4.66 -23.28
N TYR A 327 16.71 3.42 -23.03
CA TYR A 327 16.55 2.38 -24.04
C TYR A 327 15.08 2.00 -24.19
N LYS A 328 14.41 2.56 -25.20
CA LYS A 328 12.96 2.34 -25.42
C LYS A 328 12.57 0.87 -25.64
N SER A 329 13.51 0.03 -26.09
CA SER A 329 13.30 -1.42 -26.24
C SER A 329 12.95 -2.10 -24.91
N GLN A 330 13.37 -1.54 -23.77
CA GLN A 330 13.10 -2.08 -22.44
C GLN A 330 11.59 -2.17 -22.13
N ALA A 331 10.76 -1.31 -22.74
CA ALA A 331 9.30 -1.36 -22.57
C ALA A 331 8.65 -2.60 -23.19
N GLN A 332 9.34 -3.29 -24.09
CA GLN A 332 8.83 -4.52 -24.72
C GLN A 332 9.13 -5.78 -23.91
N LEU A 333 10.11 -5.70 -23.01
CA LEU A 333 10.57 -6.79 -22.17
C LEU A 333 9.74 -6.85 -20.88
N GLU A 334 9.63 -8.06 -20.34
CA GLU A 334 9.07 -8.30 -19.02
C GLU A 334 10.18 -8.22 -17.96
N HIS A 335 9.92 -7.50 -16.87
CA HIS A 335 10.90 -7.25 -15.82
C HIS A 335 10.46 -7.85 -14.50
N SER A 336 11.38 -8.52 -13.82
CA SER A 336 11.17 -8.96 -12.44
C SER A 336 11.26 -7.78 -11.47
N PRO A 337 10.62 -7.86 -10.28
CA PRO A 337 10.61 -6.75 -9.33
C PRO A 337 11.98 -6.39 -8.74
N ASP A 338 12.94 -7.33 -8.74
CA ASP A 338 14.33 -7.17 -8.32
C ASP A 338 15.25 -6.61 -9.42
N SER A 339 14.74 -6.34 -10.62
CA SER A 339 15.57 -5.76 -11.68
C SER A 339 15.95 -4.33 -11.37
N GLU A 340 17.17 -3.92 -11.76
CA GLU A 340 17.65 -2.55 -11.54
C GLU A 340 16.71 -1.49 -12.12
N LEU A 341 16.12 -1.78 -13.30
CA LEU A 341 15.17 -0.89 -13.96
C LEU A 341 13.92 -0.69 -13.10
N ILE A 342 13.39 -1.75 -12.50
CA ILE A 342 12.19 -1.65 -11.67
C ILE A 342 12.50 -0.98 -10.33
N ILE A 343 13.62 -1.30 -9.69
CA ILE A 343 14.04 -0.64 -8.44
C ILE A 343 14.25 0.86 -8.67
N GLU A 344 14.94 1.24 -9.76
CA GLU A 344 15.14 2.65 -10.11
C GLU A 344 13.80 3.35 -10.41
N TRP A 345 12.90 2.71 -11.17
CA TRP A 345 11.58 3.27 -11.48
C TRP A 345 10.77 3.52 -10.21
N ARG A 346 10.77 2.58 -9.27
CA ARG A 346 10.10 2.72 -7.97
C ARG A 346 10.72 3.85 -7.14
N ALA A 347 12.04 3.96 -7.12
CA ALA A 347 12.75 5.03 -6.41
C ALA A 347 12.44 6.42 -6.97
N LEU A 348 12.46 6.56 -8.29
CA LEU A 348 12.06 7.80 -8.97
C LEU A 348 10.60 8.13 -8.70
N THR A 349 9.73 7.10 -8.61
CA THR A 349 8.32 7.28 -8.26
C THR A 349 8.16 7.91 -6.89
N ILE A 350 8.84 7.41 -5.85
CA ILE A 350 8.79 7.99 -4.50
C ILE A 350 9.17 9.48 -4.52
N VAL A 351 10.29 9.82 -5.14
CA VAL A 351 10.81 11.20 -5.13
C VAL A 351 9.93 12.13 -5.95
N LEU A 352 9.52 11.73 -7.15
CA LEU A 352 8.76 12.61 -8.05
C LEU A 352 7.31 12.80 -7.58
N LEU A 353 6.74 11.86 -6.81
CA LEU A 353 5.46 12.07 -6.14
C LEU A 353 5.54 13.16 -5.05
N ASP A 354 6.64 13.20 -4.27
CA ASP A 354 6.89 14.29 -3.31
C ASP A 354 6.98 15.64 -4.05
N GLU A 355 7.68 15.70 -5.20
CA GLU A 355 7.81 16.92 -6.02
C GLU A 355 6.48 17.37 -6.64
N ILE A 356 5.69 16.44 -7.18
CA ILE A 356 4.34 16.72 -7.71
C ILE A 356 3.44 17.27 -6.60
N ALA A 357 3.43 16.63 -5.43
CA ALA A 357 2.66 17.11 -4.29
C ALA A 357 3.11 18.50 -3.82
N GLY A 358 4.42 18.76 -3.84
CA GLY A 358 4.98 20.10 -3.59
C GLY A 358 4.37 21.15 -4.52
N LYS A 359 4.35 20.89 -5.83
CA LYS A 359 3.75 21.82 -6.82
C LYS A 359 2.25 22.00 -6.67
N ILE A 360 1.52 20.95 -6.31
CA ILE A 360 0.08 21.04 -6.06
C ILE A 360 -0.19 21.90 -4.82
N ARG A 361 0.56 21.69 -3.73
CA ARG A 361 0.47 22.50 -2.50
C ARG A 361 0.78 23.96 -2.74
N GLU A 362 1.84 24.27 -3.50
CA GLU A 362 2.17 25.64 -3.91
C GLU A 362 0.99 26.31 -4.62
N LYS A 363 0.35 25.62 -5.58
CA LYS A 363 -0.80 26.13 -6.36
C LYS A 363 -2.08 26.28 -5.55
N LEU A 364 -2.26 25.48 -4.50
CA LEU A 364 -3.43 25.50 -3.62
C LEU A 364 -3.22 26.33 -2.35
N HIS A 365 -2.00 26.81 -2.09
CA HIS A 365 -1.60 27.47 -0.85
C HIS A 365 -1.86 26.61 0.41
N LEU A 366 -1.65 25.30 0.31
CA LEU A 366 -1.84 24.34 1.40
C LEU A 366 -0.50 23.84 1.93
N SER A 367 -0.43 23.58 3.23
CA SER A 367 0.70 22.92 3.88
C SER A 367 0.73 21.41 3.61
N ALA A 368 1.85 20.78 3.95
CA ALA A 368 1.97 19.33 3.91
C ALA A 368 1.05 18.61 4.90
N ALA A 369 0.69 19.25 6.01
CA ALA A 369 -0.24 18.71 7.00
C ALA A 369 -1.70 18.76 6.52
N GLU A 370 -2.08 19.80 5.78
CA GLU A 370 -3.45 19.95 5.23
C GLU A 370 -3.69 19.01 4.04
N LEU A 371 -2.68 18.90 3.16
CA LEU A 371 -2.69 18.04 1.98
C LEU A 371 -1.48 17.08 1.99
N PRO A 372 -1.44 16.08 2.89
CA PRO A 372 -0.37 15.09 2.92
C PRO A 372 -0.37 14.25 1.65
N LEU A 373 0.76 13.59 1.37
CA LEU A 373 0.94 12.84 0.13
C LEU A 373 -0.16 11.77 -0.06
N ALA A 374 -0.60 11.13 1.03
CA ALA A 374 -1.72 10.19 1.03
C ALA A 374 -3.01 10.73 0.38
N LYS A 375 -3.31 12.03 0.53
CA LYS A 375 -4.47 12.67 -0.12
C LYS A 375 -4.21 12.96 -1.60
N VAL A 376 -2.99 13.36 -1.95
CA VAL A 376 -2.60 13.58 -3.36
C VAL A 376 -2.62 12.27 -4.16
N LEU A 377 -2.29 11.14 -3.52
CA LEU A 377 -2.44 9.81 -4.11
C LEU A 377 -3.90 9.50 -4.42
N GLU A 378 -4.78 9.65 -3.44
CA GLU A 378 -6.22 9.31 -3.53
C GLU A 378 -6.94 10.19 -4.55
N GLY A 379 -6.83 11.51 -4.40
CA GLY A 379 -7.52 12.44 -5.29
C GLY A 379 -6.91 12.53 -6.68
N GLY A 380 -5.61 12.24 -6.80
CA GLY A 380 -4.78 12.65 -7.92
C GLY A 380 -4.05 11.50 -8.58
N THR A 381 -2.82 11.24 -8.15
CA THR A 381 -1.82 10.52 -8.97
C THR A 381 -2.26 9.11 -9.36
N TRP A 382 -2.97 8.40 -8.49
CA TRP A 382 -3.45 7.05 -8.78
C TRP A 382 -4.55 7.04 -9.86
N HIS A 383 -5.51 7.97 -9.78
CA HIS A 383 -6.54 8.16 -10.82
C HIS A 383 -5.96 8.70 -12.12
N ALA A 384 -5.10 9.72 -12.02
CA ALA A 384 -4.41 10.36 -13.12
C ALA A 384 -3.55 9.33 -13.90
N GLY A 385 -2.85 8.44 -13.21
CA GLY A 385 -2.06 7.38 -13.83
C GLY A 385 -2.93 6.41 -14.64
N ARG A 386 -4.08 5.99 -14.10
CA ARG A 386 -5.03 5.15 -14.84
C ARG A 386 -5.61 5.85 -16.07
N LYS A 387 -5.90 7.14 -15.95
CA LYS A 387 -6.43 7.96 -17.05
C LYS A 387 -5.40 8.15 -18.15
N ALA A 388 -4.15 8.45 -17.79
CA ALA A 388 -3.03 8.58 -18.72
C ALA A 388 -2.75 7.25 -19.45
N ALA A 389 -2.72 6.13 -18.70
CA ALA A 389 -2.52 4.80 -19.29
C ALA A 389 -3.62 4.47 -20.31
N LYS A 390 -4.90 4.66 -19.97
CA LYS A 390 -6.03 4.44 -20.89
C LYS A 390 -6.00 5.32 -22.13
N ALA A 391 -5.49 6.55 -22.02
CA ALA A 391 -5.38 7.46 -23.16
C ALA A 391 -4.31 7.00 -24.17
N LEU A 392 -3.29 6.25 -23.71
CA LEU A 392 -2.19 5.77 -24.55
C LEU A 392 -2.36 4.31 -24.98
N ARG A 393 -3.03 3.49 -24.17
CA ARG A 393 -3.20 2.04 -24.37
C ARG A 393 -4.65 1.66 -24.07
N PRO A 394 -5.40 1.07 -25.03
CA PRO A 394 -6.83 0.78 -24.86
C PRO A 394 -7.19 -0.14 -23.68
N ASP A 395 -6.29 -1.05 -23.32
CA ASP A 395 -6.43 -1.95 -22.17
C ASP A 395 -6.12 -1.28 -20.81
N GLY A 396 -5.57 -0.06 -20.84
CA GLY A 396 -5.11 0.67 -19.66
C GLY A 396 -3.94 -0.01 -18.94
N SER A 397 -3.16 -0.82 -19.66
CA SER A 397 -1.95 -1.48 -19.15
C SER A 397 -0.87 -0.46 -18.75
N PRO A 398 -0.03 -0.77 -17.74
CA PRO A 398 1.11 0.06 -17.40
C PRO A 398 2.13 0.12 -18.55
N PRO A 399 2.96 1.19 -18.63
CA PRO A 399 3.96 1.34 -19.69
C PRO A 399 5.14 0.37 -19.60
N LEU A 400 5.33 -0.32 -18.47
CA LEU A 400 6.32 -1.37 -18.27
C LEU A 400 5.61 -2.69 -17.92
N LYS A 401 6.07 -3.79 -18.53
CA LYS A 401 5.58 -5.14 -18.24
C LYS A 401 6.31 -5.71 -17.04
N LEU A 402 5.55 -6.15 -16.05
CA LEU A 402 6.07 -6.68 -14.79
C LEU A 402 5.76 -8.18 -14.71
N ASN A 403 6.79 -8.98 -14.46
CA ASN A 403 6.61 -10.36 -14.01
C ASN A 403 6.24 -10.32 -12.51
N SER A 404 4.95 -10.12 -12.23
CA SER A 404 4.46 -9.99 -10.87
C SER A 404 3.80 -11.27 -10.38
N ASP A 405 4.21 -11.71 -9.20
CA ASP A 405 3.52 -12.73 -8.39
C ASP A 405 2.41 -12.13 -7.50
N GLY A 406 2.15 -10.83 -7.65
CA GLY A 406 1.21 -10.05 -6.83
C GLY A 406 1.82 -9.45 -5.55
N THR A 407 3.05 -9.78 -5.16
CA THR A 407 3.59 -9.43 -3.82
C THR A 407 4.34 -8.11 -3.73
N VAL A 408 4.62 -7.44 -4.87
CA VAL A 408 5.46 -6.22 -4.93
C VAL A 408 4.70 -4.99 -5.41
N PHE A 409 3.62 -5.16 -6.19
CA PHE A 409 2.95 -4.09 -6.93
C PHE A 409 1.47 -3.95 -6.62
#